data_AF-A0A936MQK3-F1
#
_entry.id   AF-A0A936MQK3-F1
#
_cell.length_a   1.000
_cell.length_b   1.000
_cell.length_c   1.000
_cell.angle_alpha   90.00
_cell.angle_beta   90.00
_cell.angle_gamma   90.00
#
_symmetry.space_group_name_H-M   'P 1'
#
loop_
_entity.id
_entity.type
_entity.pdbx_description
1 polymer ?
#
loop_
_entity_poly.entity_id
_entity_poly.type
_entity_poly.pdbx_seq_one_letter_code
_entity_poly.pdbx_strand_id
1 'polypeptide(L)'
;MQSSTDGPLLIPDNLSAGVQSVINLGDAYTVTRAVVVVNSITHSVVGDLITTLISPAGTSVTLSANVGSSGDDYVSTVFDAGAATPIASGTAPFRGVYAPTGVLPNVTAQTSKGTWTLKVADDNSGAAGLLKSWTIALCGN
;
A
#
# COMPACT_ATOMS: atom_id res chain seq x y z
N MET A 1 -0.86 -2.74 -15.50
CA MET A 1 -1.24 -2.17 -14.18
C MET A 1 -2.71 -2.43 -13.98
N GLN A 2 -3.14 -2.71 -12.75
CA GLN A 2 -4.55 -2.91 -12.42
C GLN A 2 -4.91 -2.08 -11.19
N SER A 3 -6.07 -1.45 -11.22
CA SER A 3 -6.57 -0.58 -10.14
C SER A 3 -7.68 -1.27 -9.36
N SER A 4 -7.79 -0.93 -8.08
CA SER A 4 -8.90 -1.37 -7.24
C SER A 4 -10.22 -0.72 -7.66
N THR A 5 -11.32 -1.44 -7.43
CA THR A 5 -12.68 -1.02 -7.82
C THR A 5 -13.68 -1.12 -6.66
N ASP A 6 -13.19 -1.44 -5.46
CA ASP A 6 -13.98 -1.65 -4.24
C ASP A 6 -14.00 -0.42 -3.31
N GLY A 7 -13.31 0.66 -3.69
CA GLY A 7 -13.30 1.92 -2.95
C GLY A 7 -14.45 2.88 -3.30
N PRO A 8 -14.67 3.92 -2.47
CA PRO A 8 -13.91 4.26 -1.27
C PRO A 8 -14.26 3.36 -0.07
N LEU A 9 -13.25 2.99 0.71
CA LEU A 9 -13.40 2.19 1.93
C LEU A 9 -13.01 3.01 3.16
N LEU A 10 -13.78 2.85 4.25
CA LEU A 10 -13.50 3.48 5.54
C LEU A 10 -12.28 2.83 6.19
N ILE A 11 -11.30 3.64 6.59
CA ILE A 11 -10.22 3.24 7.49
C ILE A 11 -10.72 3.55 8.91
N PRO A 12 -11.06 2.53 9.72
CA PRO A 12 -11.53 2.74 11.09
C PRO A 12 -10.40 3.22 12.00
N ASP A 13 -10.71 4.22 12.83
CA ASP A 13 -9.83 4.80 13.85
C ASP A 13 -9.44 3.76 14.91
N ASN A 14 -8.16 3.73 15.28
CA ASN A 14 -7.59 2.86 16.33
C ASN A 14 -8.01 1.39 16.23
N LEU A 15 -8.04 0.84 15.02
CA LEU A 15 -8.39 -0.55 14.77
C LEU A 15 -7.32 -1.22 13.91
N SER A 16 -6.49 -2.05 14.55
CA SER A 16 -5.41 -2.80 13.92
C SER A 16 -5.87 -3.79 12.83
N ALA A 17 -7.15 -4.18 12.84
CA ALA A 17 -7.76 -4.94 11.75
C ALA A 17 -7.79 -4.13 10.45
N GLY A 18 -7.95 -2.81 10.57
CA GLY A 18 -7.98 -1.85 9.48
C GLY A 18 -9.05 -2.15 8.43
N VAL A 19 -8.77 -1.69 7.22
CA VAL A 19 -9.54 -1.98 6.02
C VAL A 19 -8.70 -2.74 5.01
N GLN A 20 -9.37 -3.53 4.17
CA GLN A 20 -8.73 -4.31 3.12
C GLN A 20 -9.40 -4.01 1.78
N SER A 21 -8.59 -3.72 0.78
CA SER A 21 -9.02 -3.57 -0.61
C SER A 21 -8.33 -4.63 -1.47
N VAL A 22 -9.04 -5.22 -2.41
CA VAL A 22 -8.59 -6.38 -3.19
C VAL A 22 -8.51 -6.09 -4.69
N ILE A 23 -7.49 -6.68 -5.32
CA ILE A 23 -7.34 -6.74 -6.77
C ILE A 23 -7.15 -8.20 -7.16
N ASN A 24 -8.02 -8.71 -8.03
CA ASN A 24 -7.95 -10.08 -8.53
C ASN A 24 -7.26 -10.11 -9.89
N LEU A 25 -6.08 -10.75 -9.94
CA LEU A 25 -5.32 -10.98 -11.16
C LEU A 25 -5.59 -12.39 -11.70
N GLY A 26 -6.10 -12.47 -12.93
CA GLY A 26 -6.38 -13.74 -13.61
C GLY A 26 -5.16 -14.35 -14.31
N ASP A 27 -4.25 -13.50 -14.78
CA ASP A 27 -3.05 -13.91 -15.51
C ASP A 27 -1.99 -14.48 -14.55
N ALA A 28 -1.38 -15.58 -14.97
CA ALA A 28 -0.33 -16.27 -14.22
C ALA A 28 1.02 -16.11 -14.93
N TYR A 29 1.97 -15.52 -14.22
CA TYR A 29 3.38 -15.44 -14.56
C TYR A 29 4.19 -15.36 -13.26
N THR A 30 5.50 -15.57 -13.34
CA THR A 30 6.37 -15.41 -12.18
C THR A 30 6.69 -13.93 -11.97
N VAL A 31 6.34 -13.39 -10.79
CA VAL A 31 6.60 -11.99 -10.46
C VAL A 31 8.10 -11.73 -10.32
N THR A 32 8.64 -10.81 -11.12
CA THR A 32 10.04 -10.34 -11.05
C THR A 32 10.15 -8.95 -10.44
N ARG A 33 9.09 -8.15 -10.48
CA ARG A 33 9.01 -6.84 -9.84
C ARG A 33 7.57 -6.52 -9.47
N ALA A 34 7.38 -5.90 -8.32
CA ALA A 34 6.11 -5.31 -7.91
C ALA A 34 6.29 -3.80 -7.72
N VAL A 35 5.27 -3.03 -8.09
CA VAL A 35 5.14 -1.61 -7.80
C VAL A 35 3.71 -1.37 -7.34
N VAL A 36 3.54 -0.66 -6.23
CA VAL A 36 2.21 -0.32 -5.69
C VAL A 36 2.03 1.18 -5.76
N VAL A 37 0.90 1.64 -6.27
CA VAL A 37 0.53 3.06 -6.28
C VAL A 37 -0.68 3.25 -5.40
N VAL A 38 -0.52 3.98 -4.31
CA VAL A 38 -1.65 4.51 -3.54
C VAL A 38 -2.13 5.76 -4.25
N ASN A 39 -3.24 5.64 -4.99
CA ASN A 39 -3.77 6.75 -5.78
C ASN A 39 -4.30 7.85 -4.86
N SER A 40 -5.08 7.47 -3.85
CA SER A 40 -5.51 8.39 -2.79
C SER A 40 -5.92 7.66 -1.51
N ILE A 41 -5.32 8.09 -0.40
CA ILE A 41 -5.84 7.90 0.95
C ILE A 41 -6.05 9.28 1.54
N THR A 42 -7.22 9.53 2.13
CA THR A 42 -7.45 10.75 2.92
C THR A 42 -7.43 10.42 4.41
N HIS A 43 -6.56 11.10 5.16
CA HIS A 43 -6.38 10.92 6.61
C HIS A 43 -5.67 12.15 7.17
N SER A 44 -6.08 12.64 8.35
CA SER A 44 -5.48 13.84 8.96
C SER A 44 -4.16 13.61 9.71
N VAL A 45 -3.78 12.34 9.91
CA VAL A 45 -2.52 11.94 10.56
C VAL A 45 -1.99 10.68 9.91
N VAL A 46 -1.25 10.79 8.80
CA VAL A 46 -0.72 9.59 8.12
C VAL A 46 0.35 8.85 8.91
N GLY A 47 0.90 9.50 9.95
CA GLY A 47 1.79 8.89 10.94
C GLY A 47 1.12 7.84 11.83
N ASP A 48 -0.20 7.71 11.77
CA ASP A 48 -0.95 6.67 12.47
C ASP A 48 -1.26 5.46 11.55
N LEU A 49 -0.93 5.57 10.26
CA LEU A 49 -1.26 4.54 9.28
C LEU A 49 -0.14 3.51 9.10
N ILE A 50 -0.56 2.25 9.05
CA ILE A 50 0.22 1.11 8.57
C ILE A 50 -0.42 0.60 7.28
N THR A 51 0.32 0.69 6.18
CA THR A 51 -0.09 0.19 4.86
C THR A 51 0.70 -1.07 4.51
N THR A 52 0.01 -2.15 4.17
CA THR A 52 0.61 -3.47 3.93
C THR A 52 0.06 -4.09 2.65
N LEU A 53 0.94 -4.54 1.76
CA LEU A 53 0.59 -5.39 0.61
C LEU A 53 0.62 -6.85 1.02
N ILE A 54 -0.41 -7.62 0.67
CA ILE A 54 -0.50 -9.06 0.88
C ILE A 54 -0.66 -9.73 -0.49
N SER A 55 0.26 -10.65 -0.78
CA SER A 55 0.23 -11.46 -2.00
C SER A 55 -0.79 -12.60 -1.92
N PRO A 56 -1.16 -13.22 -3.06
CA PRO A 56 -2.01 -14.42 -3.08
C PRO A 56 -1.44 -15.60 -2.29
N ALA A 57 -0.13 -15.67 -2.10
CA ALA A 57 0.54 -16.69 -1.31
C ALA A 57 0.53 -16.39 0.21
N GLY A 58 -0.04 -15.26 0.63
CA GLY A 58 -0.09 -14.83 2.03
C GLY A 58 1.16 -14.08 2.51
N THR A 59 2.17 -13.88 1.65
CA THR A 59 3.32 -13.03 2.00
C THR A 59 2.88 -11.59 2.15
N SER A 60 3.18 -11.01 3.31
CA SER A 60 2.86 -9.62 3.67
C SER A 60 4.11 -8.74 3.62
N VAL A 61 3.99 -7.56 3.01
CA VAL A 61 5.04 -6.54 2.96
C VAL A 61 4.48 -5.20 3.40
N THR A 62 5.04 -4.64 4.46
CA THR A 62 4.74 -3.28 4.90
C THR A 62 5.26 -2.26 3.88
N LEU A 63 4.38 -1.47 3.29
CA LEU A 63 4.73 -0.39 2.37
C LEU A 63 5.15 0.86 3.13
N SER A 64 4.34 1.24 4.14
CA SER A 64 4.63 2.32 5.07
C SER A 64 4.09 1.96 6.45
N ALA A 65 4.77 2.41 7.51
CA ALA A 65 4.32 2.23 8.88
C ALA A 65 4.75 3.43 9.72
N ASN A 66 3.77 4.16 10.23
CA ASN A 66 3.94 5.27 11.15
C ASN A 66 4.92 6.36 10.65
N VAL A 67 4.76 6.76 9.38
CA VAL A 67 5.60 7.76 8.70
C VAL A 67 4.80 9.02 8.37
N GLY A 68 5.46 10.17 8.30
CA GLY A 68 4.83 11.44 7.93
C GLY A 68 4.27 12.25 9.11
N SER A 69 4.42 11.76 10.36
CA SER A 69 4.02 12.46 11.58
C SER A 69 2.56 12.92 11.52
N SER A 70 2.23 14.12 12.01
CA SER A 70 0.91 14.74 11.96
C SER A 70 0.53 15.31 10.58
N GLY A 71 1.14 14.81 9.51
CA GLY A 71 0.84 15.24 8.15
C GLY A 71 -0.40 14.54 7.58
N ASP A 72 -0.96 15.11 6.54
CA ASP A 72 -2.19 14.62 5.91
C ASP A 72 -1.90 13.79 4.66
N ASP A 73 -2.77 12.83 4.35
CA ASP A 73 -2.98 12.18 3.05
C ASP A 73 -1.81 11.43 2.36
N TYR A 74 -2.18 10.45 1.53
CA TYR A 74 -1.34 9.92 0.45
C TYR A 74 -1.96 10.31 -0.89
N VAL A 75 -1.17 10.91 -1.78
CA VAL A 75 -1.63 11.43 -3.06
C VAL A 75 -0.70 10.97 -4.19
N SER A 76 -1.13 9.94 -4.92
CA SER A 76 -0.32 9.34 -5.99
C SER A 76 1.07 8.91 -5.50
N THR A 77 1.10 8.22 -4.35
CA THR A 77 2.33 7.69 -3.75
C THR A 77 2.66 6.35 -4.37
N VAL A 78 3.86 6.23 -4.92
CA VAL A 78 4.37 5.04 -5.58
C VAL A 78 5.39 4.36 -4.66
N PHE A 79 5.15 3.11 -4.33
CA PHE A 79 6.08 2.24 -3.63
C PHE A 79 6.82 1.36 -4.63
N ASP A 80 8.13 1.55 -4.70
CA ASP A 80 9.04 0.82 -5.58
C ASP A 80 10.34 0.54 -4.83
N ALA A 81 10.75 -0.73 -4.81
CA ALA A 81 11.99 -1.14 -4.13
C ALA A 81 13.25 -0.48 -4.73
N GLY A 82 13.20 -0.03 -5.99
CA GLY A 82 14.31 0.65 -6.65
C GLY A 82 14.38 2.16 -6.39
N ALA A 83 13.48 2.73 -5.59
CA ALA A 83 13.47 4.16 -5.32
C ALA A 83 14.62 4.60 -4.41
N ALA A 84 15.19 5.78 -4.68
CA ALA A 84 16.33 6.31 -3.91
C ALA A 84 15.93 6.85 -2.53
N THR A 85 14.69 7.33 -2.38
CA THR A 85 14.21 7.95 -1.14
C THR A 85 13.32 6.97 -0.37
N PRO A 86 13.67 6.57 0.85
CA PRO A 86 12.78 5.79 1.72
C PRO A 86 11.52 6.57 2.06
N ILE A 87 10.38 5.90 2.17
CA ILE A 87 9.12 6.55 2.58
C ILE A 87 9.25 7.20 3.97
N ALA A 88 10.06 6.61 4.86
CA ALA A 88 10.34 7.15 6.18
C ALA A 88 11.08 8.51 6.16
N SER A 89 11.72 8.86 5.05
CA SER A 89 12.36 10.17 4.84
C SER A 89 11.49 11.13 4.01
N GLY A 90 10.32 10.67 3.55
CA GLY A 90 9.34 11.53 2.91
C GLY A 90 8.56 12.39 3.91
N THR A 91 7.84 13.38 3.39
CA THR A 91 6.97 14.27 4.18
C THR A 91 5.57 14.21 3.60
N ALA A 92 4.56 14.31 4.47
CA ALA A 92 3.18 14.34 4.02
C ALA A 92 2.80 15.75 3.49
N PRO A 93 1.86 15.86 2.54
CA PRO A 93 1.19 14.76 1.85
C PRO A 93 2.15 13.98 0.96
N PHE A 94 2.15 12.65 1.14
CA PHE A 94 3.08 11.80 0.40
C PHE A 94 2.70 11.84 -1.08
N ARG A 95 3.69 12.13 -1.92
CA ARG A 95 3.54 12.20 -3.38
C ARG A 95 4.85 11.82 -4.06
N GLY A 96 4.76 11.00 -5.10
CA GLY A 96 5.94 10.55 -5.85
C GLY A 96 6.40 9.16 -5.44
N VAL A 97 7.67 8.84 -5.75
CA VAL A 97 8.19 7.47 -5.68
C VAL A 97 9.08 7.27 -4.46
N TYR A 98 8.78 6.26 -3.65
CA TYR A 98 9.48 5.96 -2.41
C TYR A 98 9.80 4.47 -2.27
N ALA A 99 10.90 4.18 -1.58
CA ALA A 99 11.21 2.82 -1.17
C ALA A 99 10.35 2.47 0.05
N PRO A 100 9.66 1.32 0.04
CA PRO A 100 8.80 0.90 1.14
C PRO A 100 9.60 0.58 2.40
N THR A 101 8.94 0.61 3.57
CA THR A 101 9.55 0.22 4.85
C THR A 101 9.98 -1.25 4.86
N GLY A 102 9.16 -2.13 4.26
CA GLY A 102 9.44 -3.55 4.11
C GLY A 102 10.13 -3.90 2.80
N VAL A 103 10.54 -5.17 2.69
CA VAL A 103 11.24 -5.68 1.50
C VAL A 103 10.23 -6.12 0.44
N LEU A 104 9.85 -5.21 -0.45
CA LEU A 104 8.93 -5.50 -1.58
C LEU A 104 9.37 -6.70 -2.44
N PRO A 105 10.67 -6.96 -2.66
CA PRO A 105 11.10 -8.17 -3.35
C PRO A 105 10.65 -9.50 -2.71
N ASN A 106 10.15 -9.51 -1.46
CA ASN A 106 9.62 -10.74 -0.84
C ASN A 106 8.39 -11.32 -1.57
N VAL A 107 7.69 -10.52 -2.38
CA VAL A 107 6.59 -11.02 -3.22
C VAL A 107 7.03 -11.44 -4.63
N THR A 108 8.34 -11.36 -4.94
CA THR A 108 8.90 -11.88 -6.19
C THR A 108 9.08 -13.40 -6.13
N ALA A 109 9.27 -14.03 -7.30
CA ALA A 109 9.29 -15.48 -7.49
C ALA A 109 7.96 -16.20 -7.15
N GLN A 110 6.90 -15.45 -6.84
CA GLN A 110 5.55 -15.96 -6.64
C GLN A 110 4.74 -15.88 -7.93
N THR A 111 3.63 -16.59 -7.99
CA THR A 111 2.64 -16.42 -9.07
C THR A 111 1.95 -15.06 -8.95
N SER A 112 1.78 -14.36 -10.06
CA SER A 112 0.97 -13.14 -10.14
C SER A 112 -0.52 -13.40 -9.92
N LYS A 113 -0.98 -14.62 -10.23
CA LYS A 113 -2.39 -14.98 -10.24
C LYS A 113 -2.96 -15.09 -8.83
N GLY A 114 -4.13 -14.49 -8.63
CA GLY A 114 -4.90 -14.58 -7.40
C GLY A 114 -5.26 -13.22 -6.83
N THR A 115 -5.64 -13.22 -5.56
CA THR A 115 -6.09 -12.03 -4.85
C THR A 115 -4.90 -11.32 -4.20
N TRP A 116 -4.63 -10.11 -4.66
CA TRP A 116 -3.70 -9.18 -4.01
C TRP A 116 -4.50 -8.22 -3.14
N THR A 117 -4.06 -8.05 -1.90
CA THR A 117 -4.77 -7.23 -0.92
C THR A 117 -3.89 -6.09 -0.44
N LEU A 118 -4.42 -4.87 -0.48
CA LEU A 118 -3.87 -3.74 0.24
C LEU A 118 -4.63 -3.60 1.56
N LYS A 119 -3.93 -3.79 2.67
CA LYS A 119 -4.44 -3.53 4.02
C LYS A 119 -3.96 -2.15 4.47
N VAL A 120 -4.87 -1.33 4.98
CA VAL A 120 -4.55 -0.05 5.63
C VAL A 120 -5.17 -0.07 7.02
N ALA A 121 -4.34 0.00 8.05
CA ALA A 121 -4.78 0.07 9.43
C ALA A 121 -4.36 1.41 10.04
N ASP A 122 -5.25 1.99 10.83
CA ASP A 122 -4.94 3.06 11.77
C ASP A 122 -4.74 2.42 13.15
N ASP A 123 -3.54 2.58 13.72
CA ASP A 123 -3.16 1.97 14.99
C ASP A 123 -3.10 2.94 16.18
N ASN A 124 -3.45 4.21 15.95
CA ASN A 124 -3.57 5.21 17.00
C ASN A 124 -5.00 5.77 17.03
N SER A 125 -5.32 6.52 18.08
CA SER A 125 -6.60 7.21 18.18
C SER A 125 -6.48 8.64 17.68
N GLY A 126 -7.43 9.09 16.87
CA GLY A 126 -7.58 10.50 16.55
C GLY A 126 -8.56 10.75 15.42
N ALA A 127 -8.44 10.03 14.31
CA ALA A 127 -9.21 10.31 13.11
C ALA A 127 -9.39 9.07 12.25
N ALA A 128 -10.61 8.82 11.78
CA ALA A 128 -10.82 7.86 10.71
C ALA A 128 -10.35 8.43 9.35
N GLY A 129 -10.07 7.54 8.40
CA GLY A 129 -9.73 7.94 7.03
C GLY A 129 -10.52 7.22 5.95
N LEU A 130 -10.16 7.48 4.70
CA LEU A 130 -10.73 6.79 3.54
C LEU A 130 -9.61 6.33 2.60
N LEU A 131 -9.60 5.04 2.29
CA LEU A 131 -8.87 4.50 1.15
C LEU A 131 -9.75 4.65 -0.09
N LYS A 132 -9.41 5.57 -1.00
CA LYS A 132 -10.22 5.80 -2.20
C LYS A 132 -9.90 4.80 -3.30
N SER A 133 -8.61 4.64 -3.63
CA SER A 133 -8.15 3.62 -4.59
C SER A 133 -6.65 3.43 -4.54
N TRP A 134 -6.21 2.28 -5.06
CA TRP A 134 -4.81 1.94 -5.28
C TRP A 134 -4.66 1.15 -6.57
N THR A 135 -3.43 1.00 -7.03
CA THR A 135 -3.06 0.29 -8.25
C THR A 135 -1.86 -0.60 -7.97
N ILE A 136 -1.83 -1.77 -8.59
CA ILE A 136 -0.68 -2.67 -8.59
C ILE A 136 -0.14 -2.83 -10.02
N ALA A 137 1.17 -2.78 -10.15
CA ALA A 137 1.88 -3.09 -11.37
C ALA A 137 2.89 -4.20 -11.07
N LEU A 138 2.66 -5.37 -11.67
CA LEU A 138 3.58 -6.50 -11.60
C LEU A 138 4.26 -6.68 -12.95
N CYS A 139 5.55 -6.96 -12.92
CA CYS A 139 6.31 -7.43 -14.07
C CYS A 139 6.68 -8.89 -13.84
N GLY A 140 6.78 -9.67 -14.91
CA GLY A 140 7.11 -11.09 -14.82
C GLY A 140 7.30 -11.75 -16.17
N ASN A 141 7.56 -13.06 -16.13
CA ASN A 141 7.80 -13.92 -17.28
C ASN A 141 6.96 -15.21 -17.22
#